data_AF-A0A2V5W6T8-F1
#
_entry.id   AF-A0A2V5W6T8-F1
#
_cell.length_a   1.000
_cell.length_b   1.000
_cell.length_c   1.000
_cell.angle_alpha   90.00
_cell.angle_beta   90.00
_cell.angle_gamma   90.00
#
_symmetry.space_group_name_H-M   'P 1'
#
loop_
_entity.id
_entity.type
_entity.pdbx_description
1 polymer ?
#
loop_
_entity_poly.entity_id
_entity_poly.type
_entity_poly.pdbx_seq_one_letter_code
_entity_poly.pdbx_strand_id
1 'polypeptide(L)'
;MNKFALGCVVLLVVLLFVAVFAALAVGGSYNRLVRLQQTVDQSWAQVQNVYQRRADLIPNLVNTVSGAANFEKSTLVEVTNARASVGRVQTQIDPNKAPTDAAQLQKFQAAQGELSNALSRLLVVVERYPELKANQNFLSLQAQLEGTENRISVERGNFNSAVQNYDVAVRSVPTNLVAGMLGFAPRPFFTAQPGAERPPPVQFNFGTPAPAPAATAAP
;
A
#
# COMPACT_ATOMS: atom_id res chain seq x y z
N MET A 1 20.99 34.68 56.24
CA MET A 1 19.98 33.97 55.41
C MET A 1 19.79 32.58 56.00
N ASN A 2 18.59 32.25 56.48
CA ASN A 2 18.33 30.94 57.09
C ASN A 2 18.59 29.84 56.05
N LYS A 3 19.29 28.76 56.43
CA LYS A 3 19.58 27.61 55.55
C LYS A 3 18.32 27.07 54.85
N PHE A 4 17.17 27.20 55.50
CA PHE A 4 15.84 26.94 54.96
C PHE A 4 15.45 27.81 53.76
N ALA A 5 15.67 29.12 53.83
CA ALA A 5 15.37 30.05 52.73
C ALA A 5 16.28 29.78 51.52
N LEU A 6 17.55 29.44 51.76
CA LEU A 6 18.48 29.04 50.71
C LEU A 6 18.03 27.72 50.05
N GLY A 7 17.56 26.74 50.84
CA GLY A 7 17.02 25.47 50.33
C GLY A 7 15.77 25.65 49.45
N CYS A 8 14.82 26.50 49.85
CA CYS A 8 13.64 26.81 49.04
C CYS A 8 13.99 27.51 47.72
N VAL A 9 14.95 28.44 47.73
CA VAL A 9 15.41 29.12 46.51
C VAL A 9 16.08 28.13 45.55
N VAL A 10 16.94 27.22 46.05
CA VAL A 10 17.56 26.19 45.22
C VAL A 10 16.51 25.25 44.61
N LEU A 11 15.51 24.83 45.39
CA LEU A 11 14.45 23.94 44.91
C LEU A 11 13.58 24.60 43.83
N LEU A 12 13.24 25.89 43.99
CA LEU A 12 12.53 26.66 42.97
C LEU A 12 13.34 26.83 41.68
N VAL A 13 14.66 27.09 41.78
CA VAL A 13 15.53 27.18 40.61
C VAL A 13 15.62 25.86 39.86
N VAL A 14 15.71 24.73 40.58
CA VAL A 14 15.69 23.39 39.97
C VAL A 14 14.36 23.11 39.28
N LEU A 15 13.22 23.41 39.91
CA LEU A 15 11.90 23.25 39.29
C LEU A 15 11.73 24.12 38.04
N LEU A 16 12.19 25.36 38.07
CA LEU A 16 12.11 26.27 36.92
C LEU A 16 13.00 25.78 35.78
N PHE A 17 14.21 25.30 36.07
CA PHE A 17 15.09 24.70 35.06
C PHE A 17 14.46 23.45 34.41
N VAL A 18 13.88 22.56 35.22
CA VAL A 18 13.15 21.38 34.73
C VAL A 18 11.96 21.78 33.86
N ALA A 19 11.20 22.82 34.25
CA ALA A 19 10.06 23.31 33.48
C ALA A 19 10.48 23.90 32.13
N VAL A 20 11.55 24.69 32.08
CA VAL A 20 12.09 25.25 30.82
C VAL A 20 12.63 24.13 29.92
N PHE A 21 13.36 23.17 30.48
CA PHE A 21 13.87 22.03 29.73
C PHE A 21 12.74 21.17 29.16
N ALA A 22 11.69 20.91 29.96
CA ALA A 22 10.49 20.21 29.51
C ALA A 22 9.76 20.96 28.39
N ALA A 23 9.60 22.29 28.50
CA ALA A 23 8.96 23.10 27.47
C ALA A 23 9.73 23.07 26.13
N LEU A 24 11.06 23.16 26.18
CA LEU A 24 11.91 23.05 24.99
C LEU A 24 11.86 21.65 24.37
N ALA A 25 11.89 20.60 25.20
CA ALA A 25 11.78 19.21 24.75
C ALA A 25 10.41 18.91 24.09
N VAL A 26 9.33 19.45 24.65
CA VAL A 26 7.97 19.35 24.08
C VAL A 26 7.87 20.06 22.74
N GLY A 27 8.36 21.31 22.64
CA GLY A 27 8.31 22.08 21.40
C GLY A 27 9.12 21.42 20.26
N GLY A 28 10.32 20.92 20.56
CA GLY A 28 11.14 20.19 19.60
C GLY A 28 10.50 18.88 19.14
N SER A 29 9.94 18.11 20.09
CA SER A 29 9.28 16.83 19.80
C SER A 29 8.01 17.02 18.96
N TYR A 30 7.19 18.02 19.29
CA TYR A 30 5.97 18.36 18.55
C TYR A 30 6.29 18.72 17.09
N ASN A 31 7.21 19.64 16.86
CA ASN A 31 7.60 20.05 15.51
C ASN A 31 8.15 18.88 14.68
N ARG A 32 8.91 17.97 15.32
CA ARG A 32 9.38 16.75 14.67
C ARG A 32 8.22 15.82 14.30
N LEU A 33 7.29 15.57 15.21
CA LEU A 33 6.13 14.71 14.97
C LEU A 33 5.23 15.26 13.86
N VAL A 34 4.97 16.58 13.83
CA VAL A 34 4.20 17.23 12.77
C VAL A 34 4.86 17.04 11.40
N ARG A 35 6.20 17.22 11.32
CA ARG A 35 6.95 16.99 10.07
C ARG A 35 6.84 15.53 9.59
N LEU A 36 7.04 14.58 10.51
CA LEU A 36 6.95 13.15 10.18
C LEU A 36 5.53 12.74 9.78
N GLN A 37 4.51 13.27 10.46
CA GLN A 37 3.11 13.07 10.08
C GLN A 37 2.83 13.61 8.68
N GLN A 38 3.31 14.82 8.36
CA GLN A 38 3.16 15.39 7.03
C GLN A 38 3.86 14.54 5.95
N THR A 39 5.01 13.94 6.26
CA THR A 39 5.68 12.99 5.36
C THR A 39 4.83 11.74 5.12
N VAL A 40 4.20 11.19 6.17
CA VAL A 40 3.28 10.06 6.04
C VAL A 40 2.07 10.43 5.18
N ASP A 41 1.44 11.56 5.46
CA ASP A 41 0.27 12.07 4.71
C ASP A 41 0.62 12.34 3.23
N GLN A 42 1.81 12.89 2.96
CA GLN A 42 2.30 13.08 1.59
C GLN A 42 2.53 11.74 0.87
N SER A 43 3.14 10.75 1.53
CA SER A 43 3.35 9.43 0.94
C SER A 43 2.02 8.71 0.66
N TRP A 44 1.02 8.89 1.53
CA TRP A 44 -0.34 8.38 1.33
C TRP A 44 -1.00 9.00 0.10
N ALA A 45 -0.87 10.32 -0.08
CA ALA A 45 -1.39 10.99 -1.27
C ALA A 45 -0.79 10.40 -2.55
N GLN A 46 0.49 10.02 -2.55
CA GLN A 46 1.10 9.37 -3.72
C GLN A 46 0.57 7.98 -3.97
N VAL A 47 0.32 7.20 -2.91
CA VAL A 47 -0.36 5.91 -3.03
C VAL A 47 -1.76 6.10 -3.64
N GLN A 48 -2.54 7.07 -3.14
CA GLN A 48 -3.87 7.36 -3.67
C GLN A 48 -3.83 7.78 -5.14
N ASN A 49 -2.85 8.60 -5.55
CA ASN A 49 -2.67 9.04 -6.93
C ASN A 49 -2.40 7.87 -7.90
N VAL A 50 -1.54 6.92 -7.52
CA VAL A 50 -1.25 5.76 -8.39
C VAL A 50 -2.43 4.79 -8.46
N TYR A 51 -3.16 4.60 -7.36
CA TYR A 51 -4.38 3.79 -7.37
C TYR A 51 -5.53 4.44 -8.16
N GLN A 52 -5.67 5.76 -8.09
CA GLN A 52 -6.62 6.51 -8.89
C GLN A 52 -6.33 6.33 -10.39
N ARG A 53 -5.07 6.50 -10.80
CA ARG A 53 -4.64 6.26 -12.18
C ARG A 53 -5.02 4.85 -12.64
N ARG A 54 -4.80 3.82 -11.81
CA ARG A 54 -5.19 2.44 -12.14
C ARG A 54 -6.69 2.33 -12.41
N ALA A 55 -7.52 2.92 -11.56
CA ALA A 55 -8.97 2.92 -11.72
C ALA A 55 -9.44 3.72 -12.94
N ASP A 56 -8.72 4.77 -13.33
CA ASP A 56 -9.03 5.62 -14.49
C ASP A 56 -8.71 4.95 -15.84
N LEU A 57 -7.80 3.97 -15.86
CA LEU A 57 -7.49 3.19 -17.06
C LEU A 57 -8.54 2.11 -17.36
N ILE A 58 -9.30 1.67 -16.35
CA ILE A 58 -10.25 0.56 -16.48
C ILE A 58 -11.36 0.81 -17.51
N PRO A 59 -12.02 1.98 -17.58
CA PRO A 59 -13.06 2.21 -18.59
C PRO A 59 -12.54 2.06 -20.03
N ASN A 60 -11.33 2.57 -20.30
CA ASN A 60 -10.70 2.43 -21.62
C ASN A 60 -10.35 0.96 -21.93
N LEU A 61 -9.89 0.21 -20.92
CA LEU A 61 -9.66 -1.23 -21.04
C LEU A 61 -10.96 -1.97 -21.37
N VAL A 62 -12.03 -1.72 -20.63
CA VAL A 62 -13.34 -2.36 -20.83
C VAL A 62 -13.88 -2.05 -22.23
N ASN A 63 -13.82 -0.79 -22.67
CA ASN A 63 -14.25 -0.41 -24.02
C ASN A 63 -13.45 -1.11 -25.13
N THR A 64 -12.13 -1.22 -24.95
CA THR A 64 -11.24 -1.87 -25.92
C THR A 64 -11.54 -3.37 -26.02
N VAL A 65 -11.71 -4.03 -24.87
CA VAL A 65 -12.04 -5.46 -24.84
C VAL A 65 -13.45 -5.73 -25.35
N SER A 66 -14.44 -4.90 -24.97
CA SER A 66 -15.82 -5.10 -25.42
C SER A 66 -16.00 -5.00 -26.93
N GLY A 67 -15.19 -4.17 -27.60
CA GLY A 67 -15.24 -4.02 -29.06
C GLY A 67 -14.76 -5.25 -29.83
N ALA A 68 -13.91 -6.07 -29.23
CA ALA A 68 -13.35 -7.27 -29.87
C ALA A 68 -13.97 -8.58 -29.33
N ALA A 69 -14.28 -8.65 -28.04
CA ALA A 69 -14.77 -9.85 -27.36
C ALA A 69 -16.24 -9.68 -26.90
N ASN A 70 -17.16 -9.60 -27.85
CA ASN A 70 -18.61 -9.39 -27.61
C ASN A 70 -19.28 -10.43 -26.68
N PHE A 71 -18.65 -11.58 -26.43
CA PHE A 71 -19.21 -12.71 -25.68
C PHE A 71 -18.76 -12.80 -24.22
N GLU A 72 -17.77 -12.01 -23.78
CA GLU A 72 -17.15 -12.11 -22.44
C GLU A 72 -17.75 -11.10 -21.43
N LYS A 73 -19.09 -10.99 -21.45
CA LYS A 73 -19.82 -10.02 -20.63
C LYS A 73 -19.64 -10.26 -19.12
N SER A 74 -19.60 -11.51 -18.67
CA SER A 74 -19.40 -11.84 -17.25
C SER A 74 -18.06 -11.29 -16.74
N THR A 75 -16.98 -11.52 -17.49
CA THR A 75 -15.64 -11.06 -17.16
C THR A 75 -15.55 -9.54 -17.09
N LEU A 76 -16.15 -8.84 -18.06
CA LEU A 76 -16.17 -7.37 -18.06
C LEU A 76 -17.01 -6.81 -16.91
N VAL A 77 -18.15 -7.43 -16.60
CA VAL A 77 -18.99 -7.07 -15.44
C VAL A 77 -18.22 -7.24 -14.13
N GLU A 78 -17.45 -8.32 -13.96
CA GLU A 78 -16.58 -8.52 -12.79
C GLU A 78 -15.55 -7.39 -12.65
N VAL A 79 -14.89 -6.99 -13.74
CA VAL A 79 -13.92 -5.88 -13.72
C VAL A 79 -14.58 -4.55 -13.38
N THR A 80 -15.75 -4.27 -13.96
CA THR A 80 -16.53 -3.07 -13.64
C THR A 80 -16.98 -3.05 -12.18
N ASN A 81 -17.46 -4.18 -11.65
CA ASN A 81 -17.87 -4.30 -10.25
C ASN A 81 -16.68 -4.14 -9.30
N ALA A 82 -15.53 -4.74 -9.61
CA ALA A 82 -14.32 -4.58 -8.82
C ALA A 82 -13.84 -3.12 -8.79
N ARG A 83 -13.88 -2.43 -9.94
CA ARG A 83 -13.60 -0.98 -10.01
C ARG A 83 -14.57 -0.17 -9.15
N ALA A 84 -15.87 -0.50 -9.19
CA ALA A 84 -16.86 0.16 -8.36
C ALA A 84 -16.61 -0.09 -6.86
N SER A 85 -16.19 -1.30 -6.49
CA SER A 85 -15.76 -1.64 -5.13
C SER A 85 -14.60 -0.75 -4.66
N VAL A 86 -13.56 -0.61 -5.48
CA VAL A 86 -12.45 0.31 -5.23
C VAL A 86 -12.94 1.75 -5.04
N GLY A 87 -13.79 2.25 -5.95
CA GLY A 87 -14.32 3.60 -5.85
C GLY A 87 -15.07 3.87 -4.54
N ARG A 88 -15.88 2.91 -4.07
CA ARG A 88 -16.61 3.02 -2.79
C ARG A 88 -15.70 3.08 -1.57
N VAL A 89 -14.58 2.35 -1.59
CA VAL A 89 -13.63 2.37 -0.47
C VAL A 89 -12.74 3.62 -0.55
N GLN A 90 -12.32 4.03 -1.75
CA GLN A 90 -11.50 5.21 -1.97
C GLN A 90 -12.19 6.48 -1.45
N THR A 91 -13.50 6.62 -1.65
CA THR A 91 -14.27 7.79 -1.17
C THR A 91 -14.43 7.85 0.35
N GLN A 92 -14.20 6.75 1.06
CA GLN A 92 -14.25 6.69 2.52
C GLN A 92 -12.92 7.08 3.18
N ILE A 93 -11.86 7.28 2.40
CA ILE A 93 -10.53 7.64 2.90
C ILE A 93 -10.14 8.99 2.33
N ASP A 94 -9.78 9.93 3.20
CA ASP A 94 -9.25 11.22 2.78
C ASP A 94 -7.96 10.99 1.96
N PRO A 95 -7.87 11.48 0.71
CA PRO A 95 -6.69 11.28 -0.12
C PRO A 95 -5.44 11.97 0.44
N ASN A 96 -5.60 12.98 1.29
CA ASN A 96 -4.49 13.78 1.83
C ASN A 96 -4.17 13.47 3.29
N LYS A 97 -4.86 12.50 3.90
CA LYS A 97 -4.60 12.07 5.28
C LYS A 97 -4.49 10.56 5.33
N ALA A 98 -3.35 10.09 5.80
CA ALA A 98 -3.14 8.66 5.97
C ALA A 98 -4.17 8.07 6.93
N PRO A 99 -4.67 6.85 6.67
CA PRO A 99 -5.57 6.19 7.60
C PRO A 99 -4.91 6.00 8.96
N THR A 100 -5.67 6.20 10.03
CA THR A 100 -5.26 5.86 11.41
C THR A 100 -5.70 4.46 11.81
N ASP A 101 -6.74 3.94 11.15
CA ASP A 101 -7.32 2.63 11.44
C ASP A 101 -6.79 1.56 10.49
N ALA A 102 -6.26 0.48 11.08
CA ALA A 102 -5.79 -0.69 10.35
C ALA A 102 -6.92 -1.37 9.56
N ALA A 103 -8.14 -1.38 10.08
CA ALA A 103 -9.27 -1.99 9.39
C ALA A 103 -9.66 -1.20 8.12
N GLN A 104 -9.58 0.13 8.16
CA GLN A 104 -9.78 0.98 6.98
C GLN A 104 -8.73 0.69 5.90
N LEU A 105 -7.44 0.63 6.28
CA LEU A 105 -6.36 0.30 5.35
C LEU A 105 -6.49 -1.14 4.80
N GLN A 106 -6.96 -2.09 5.61
CA GLN A 106 -7.18 -3.46 5.17
C GLN A 106 -8.34 -3.56 4.16
N LYS A 107 -9.45 -2.86 4.39
CA LYS A 107 -10.56 -2.78 3.42
C LYS A 107 -10.10 -2.18 2.09
N PHE A 108 -9.28 -1.14 2.15
CA PHE A 108 -8.66 -0.56 0.97
C PHE A 108 -7.82 -1.59 0.21
N GLN A 109 -6.90 -2.27 0.89
CA GLN A 109 -6.07 -3.31 0.29
C GLN A 109 -6.89 -4.46 -0.32
N ALA A 110 -7.96 -4.88 0.36
CA ALA A 110 -8.85 -5.94 -0.13
C ALA A 110 -9.54 -5.54 -1.44
N ALA A 111 -10.14 -4.35 -1.50
CA ALA A 111 -10.79 -3.86 -2.73
C ALA A 111 -9.78 -3.72 -3.89
N GLN A 112 -8.57 -3.23 -3.60
CA GLN A 112 -7.51 -3.14 -4.61
C GLN A 112 -7.06 -4.54 -5.08
N GLY A 113 -7.04 -5.54 -4.20
CA GLY A 113 -6.74 -6.93 -4.55
C GLY A 113 -7.82 -7.59 -5.40
N GLU A 114 -9.10 -7.32 -5.12
CA GLU A 114 -10.23 -7.77 -5.95
C GLU A 114 -10.10 -7.27 -7.39
N LEU A 115 -9.73 -5.99 -7.57
CA LEU A 115 -9.48 -5.42 -8.89
C LEU A 115 -8.29 -6.10 -9.59
N SER A 116 -7.18 -6.31 -8.91
CA SER A 116 -6.03 -7.03 -9.47
C SER A 116 -6.42 -8.44 -9.93
N ASN A 117 -7.21 -9.17 -9.12
CA ASN A 117 -7.68 -10.51 -9.45
C ASN A 117 -8.62 -10.53 -10.67
N ALA A 118 -9.53 -9.55 -10.78
CA ALA A 118 -10.41 -9.41 -11.93
C ALA A 118 -9.61 -9.12 -13.22
N LEU A 119 -8.59 -8.26 -13.14
CA LEU A 119 -7.67 -7.98 -14.25
C LEU A 119 -6.87 -9.23 -14.67
N SER A 120 -6.40 -10.04 -13.72
CA SER A 120 -5.71 -11.30 -14.05
C SER A 120 -6.62 -12.28 -14.79
N ARG A 121 -7.90 -12.40 -14.39
CA ARG A 121 -8.89 -13.22 -15.11
C ARG A 121 -9.14 -12.68 -16.53
N LEU A 122 -9.26 -11.37 -16.67
CA LEU A 122 -9.41 -10.73 -17.97
C LEU A 122 -8.24 -11.05 -18.91
N LEU A 123 -7.00 -11.03 -18.41
CA LEU A 123 -5.82 -11.40 -19.22
C LEU A 123 -5.89 -12.86 -19.71
N VAL A 124 -6.33 -13.79 -18.87
CA VAL A 124 -6.53 -15.20 -19.28
C VAL A 124 -7.60 -15.32 -20.37
N VAL A 125 -8.66 -14.54 -20.28
CA VAL A 125 -9.71 -14.52 -21.31
C VAL A 125 -9.16 -13.97 -22.62
N VAL A 126 -8.36 -12.90 -22.58
CA VAL A 126 -7.74 -12.29 -23.77
C VAL A 126 -6.84 -13.26 -24.53
N GLU A 127 -6.25 -14.26 -23.88
CA GLU A 127 -5.45 -15.30 -24.56
C GLU A 127 -6.25 -16.07 -25.63
N ARG A 128 -7.57 -16.12 -25.50
CA ARG A 128 -8.47 -16.79 -26.46
C ARG A 128 -8.83 -15.93 -27.67
N TYR A 129 -8.41 -14.66 -27.69
CA TYR A 129 -8.77 -13.65 -28.69
C TYR A 129 -7.51 -13.05 -29.34
N PRO A 130 -6.95 -13.70 -30.38
CA PRO A 130 -5.72 -13.26 -31.05
C PRO A 130 -5.78 -11.80 -31.55
N GLU A 131 -6.95 -11.34 -31.96
CA GLU A 131 -7.19 -9.96 -32.40
C GLU A 131 -6.98 -8.93 -31.28
N LEU A 132 -7.29 -9.27 -30.03
CA LEU A 132 -7.01 -8.41 -28.87
C LEU A 132 -5.52 -8.43 -28.53
N LYS A 133 -4.87 -9.58 -28.67
CA LYS A 133 -3.42 -9.71 -28.45
C LYS A 133 -2.62 -8.86 -29.44
N ALA A 134 -3.12 -8.70 -30.66
CA ALA A 134 -2.52 -7.83 -31.67
C ALA A 134 -3.02 -6.38 -31.62
N ASN A 135 -4.00 -6.06 -30.76
CA ASN A 135 -4.57 -4.73 -30.69
C ASN A 135 -3.62 -3.76 -29.97
N GLN A 136 -3.10 -2.78 -30.71
CA GLN A 136 -2.14 -1.81 -30.19
C GLN A 136 -2.66 -1.00 -29.00
N ASN A 137 -3.96 -0.69 -28.95
CA ASN A 137 -4.57 0.03 -27.83
C ASN A 137 -4.62 -0.86 -26.59
N PHE A 138 -4.94 -2.14 -26.75
CA PHE A 138 -4.95 -3.10 -25.64
C PHE A 138 -3.54 -3.31 -25.08
N LEU A 139 -2.54 -3.54 -25.93
CA LEU A 139 -1.14 -3.68 -25.51
C LEU A 139 -0.62 -2.44 -24.78
N SER A 140 -0.98 -1.24 -25.25
CA SER A 140 -0.64 0.02 -24.57
C SER A 140 -1.28 0.11 -23.19
N LEU A 141 -2.57 -0.22 -23.06
CA LEU A 141 -3.27 -0.22 -21.77
C LEU A 141 -2.71 -1.25 -20.80
N GLN A 142 -2.34 -2.45 -21.29
CA GLN A 142 -1.67 -3.47 -20.48
C GLN A 142 -0.35 -2.96 -19.92
N ALA A 143 0.51 -2.36 -20.77
CA ALA A 143 1.78 -1.78 -20.34
C ALA A 143 1.59 -0.63 -19.33
N GLN A 144 0.55 0.19 -19.50
CA GLN A 144 0.23 1.26 -18.55
C GLN A 144 -0.25 0.72 -17.20
N LEU A 145 -1.07 -0.33 -17.20
CA LEU A 145 -1.54 -0.99 -15.98
C LEU A 145 -0.39 -1.68 -15.25
N GLU A 146 0.49 -2.40 -15.95
CA GLU A 146 1.70 -2.99 -15.38
C GLU A 146 2.61 -1.92 -14.78
N GLY A 147 2.90 -0.85 -15.53
CA GLY A 147 3.68 0.28 -15.03
C GLY A 147 3.06 0.95 -13.81
N THR A 148 1.73 0.95 -13.71
CA THR A 148 1.00 1.47 -12.55
C THR A 148 1.10 0.51 -11.35
N GLU A 149 1.01 -0.81 -11.56
CA GLU A 149 1.18 -1.81 -10.50
C GLU A 149 2.60 -1.80 -9.91
N ASN A 150 3.62 -1.66 -10.76
CA ASN A 150 5.00 -1.50 -10.33
C ASN A 150 5.17 -0.24 -9.46
N ARG A 151 4.57 0.89 -9.87
CA ARG A 151 4.56 2.12 -9.06
C ARG A 151 3.80 1.96 -7.75
N ILE A 152 2.67 1.26 -7.75
CA ILE A 152 1.91 0.94 -6.52
C ILE A 152 2.81 0.20 -5.53
N SER A 153 3.57 -0.81 -5.98
CA SER A 153 4.49 -1.55 -5.11
C SER A 153 5.53 -0.62 -4.47
N VAL A 154 6.13 0.27 -5.26
CA VAL A 154 7.11 1.26 -4.78
C VAL A 154 6.48 2.24 -3.79
N GLU A 155 5.32 2.83 -4.11
CA GLU A 155 4.69 3.81 -3.23
C GLU A 155 4.18 3.20 -1.92
N ARG A 156 3.73 1.94 -1.92
CA ARG A 156 3.42 1.21 -0.68
C ARG A 156 4.67 1.03 0.20
N GLY A 157 5.82 0.74 -0.42
CA GLY A 157 7.11 0.67 0.28
C GLY A 157 7.53 2.02 0.87
N ASN A 158 7.39 3.09 0.09
CA ASN A 158 7.68 4.46 0.53
C ASN A 158 6.79 4.87 1.71
N PHE A 159 5.48 4.60 1.61
CA PHE A 159 4.53 4.84 2.69
C PHE A 159 4.89 4.06 3.96
N ASN A 160 5.18 2.76 3.83
CA ASN A 160 5.59 1.94 4.97
C ASN A 160 6.87 2.47 5.64
N SER A 161 7.82 2.96 4.85
CA SER A 161 9.06 3.56 5.35
C SER A 161 8.79 4.88 6.10
N ALA A 162 7.90 5.72 5.57
CA ALA A 162 7.46 6.94 6.24
C ALA A 162 6.73 6.65 7.56
N VAL A 163 5.81 5.67 7.55
CA VAL A 163 5.09 5.20 8.74
C VAL A 163 6.06 4.66 9.77
N GLN A 164 7.05 3.85 9.38
CA GLN A 164 8.07 3.34 10.31
C GLN A 164 8.81 4.47 11.02
N ASN A 165 9.29 5.47 10.27
CA ASN A 165 10.01 6.62 10.85
C ASN A 165 9.12 7.42 11.81
N TYR A 166 7.86 7.62 11.46
CA TYR A 166 6.86 8.29 12.29
C TYR A 166 6.56 7.48 13.57
N ASP A 167 6.24 6.20 13.45
CA ASP A 167 5.90 5.30 14.55
C ASP A 167 7.07 5.14 15.54
N VAL A 168 8.31 5.03 15.04
CA VAL A 168 9.50 5.02 15.89
C VAL A 168 9.59 6.31 16.70
N ALA A 169 9.37 7.47 16.08
CA ALA A 169 9.40 8.74 16.79
C ALA A 169 8.27 8.84 17.82
N VAL A 170 7.05 8.44 17.47
CA VAL A 170 5.88 8.41 18.37
C VAL A 170 6.13 7.52 19.59
N ARG A 171 6.83 6.40 19.43
CA ARG A 171 7.10 5.43 20.52
C ARG A 171 8.36 5.72 21.33
N SER A 172 9.24 6.62 20.86
CA SER A 172 10.50 6.93 21.52
C SER A 172 10.32 7.89 22.69
N VAL A 173 11.08 7.72 23.78
CA VAL A 173 11.14 8.68 24.89
C VAL A 173 12.06 9.85 24.51
N PRO A 174 11.74 11.12 24.83
CA PRO A 174 10.56 11.60 25.57
C PRO A 174 9.32 11.88 24.69
N THR A 175 9.42 11.68 23.38
CA THR A 175 8.38 12.00 22.40
C THR A 175 7.05 11.27 22.65
N ASN A 176 7.06 10.05 23.20
CA ASN A 176 5.86 9.27 23.50
C ASN A 176 4.89 9.96 24.49
N LEU A 177 5.41 10.70 25.46
CA LEU A 177 4.61 11.49 26.40
C LEU A 177 3.89 12.63 25.67
N VAL A 178 4.63 13.33 24.80
CA VAL A 178 4.10 14.42 23.96
C VAL A 178 3.08 13.88 22.97
N ALA A 179 3.38 12.74 22.35
CA ALA A 179 2.52 12.07 21.37
C ALA A 179 1.18 11.67 21.98
N GLY A 180 1.20 11.04 23.16
CA GLY A 180 -0.02 10.66 23.88
C GLY A 180 -0.86 11.86 24.33
N MET A 181 -0.22 12.93 24.82
CA MET A 181 -0.93 14.15 25.25
C MET A 181 -1.53 14.94 24.09
N LEU A 182 -0.88 14.95 22.92
CA LEU A 182 -1.27 15.78 21.77
C LEU A 182 -1.92 15.00 20.62
N GLY A 183 -2.22 13.71 20.83
CA GLY A 183 -3.00 12.90 19.89
C GLY A 183 -2.25 12.37 18.67
N PHE A 184 -0.93 12.23 18.74
CA PHE A 184 -0.16 11.57 17.67
C PHE A 184 -0.25 10.05 17.83
N ALA A 185 -1.16 9.43 17.07
CA ALA A 185 -1.37 7.99 17.08
C ALA A 185 -0.52 7.28 16.01
N PRO A 186 0.01 6.07 16.29
CA PRO A 186 0.69 5.22 15.31
C PRO A 186 -0.15 4.98 14.05
N ARG A 187 0.52 4.72 12.91
CA ARG A 187 -0.15 4.48 11.63
C ARG A 187 -0.03 3.02 11.19
N PRO A 188 -1.06 2.47 10.52
CA PRO A 188 -1.02 1.11 10.02
C PRO A 188 -0.10 1.00 8.79
N PHE A 189 0.46 -0.20 8.60
CA PHE A 189 1.30 -0.53 7.44
C PHE A 189 0.50 -1.22 6.35
N PHE A 190 0.90 -1.03 5.09
CA PHE A 190 0.56 -1.97 4.03
C PHE A 190 1.18 -3.33 4.31
N THR A 191 0.40 -4.40 4.18
CA THR A 191 0.84 -5.77 4.41
C THR A 191 0.83 -6.57 3.11
N ALA A 192 1.60 -7.66 3.06
CA ALA A 192 1.46 -8.62 1.97
C ALA A 192 0.01 -9.15 1.94
N GLN A 193 -0.46 -9.53 0.75
CA GLN A 193 -1.75 -10.20 0.64
C GLN A 193 -1.68 -11.56 1.38
N PRO A 194 -2.74 -11.98 2.09
CA PRO A 194 -2.81 -13.30 2.67
C PRO A 194 -2.54 -14.37 1.60
N GLY A 195 -1.56 -15.25 1.82
CA GLY A 195 -1.19 -16.30 0.86
C GLY A 195 -0.01 -15.97 -0.06
N ALA A 196 0.52 -14.74 -0.05
CA ALA A 196 1.79 -14.41 -0.73
C ALA A 196 3.01 -15.17 -0.15
N GLU A 197 2.86 -15.71 1.07
CA GLU A 197 3.83 -16.59 1.73
C GLU A 197 3.93 -17.98 1.10
N ARG A 198 2.94 -18.37 0.28
CA ARG A 198 2.89 -19.67 -0.40
C ARG A 198 3.30 -19.46 -1.86
N PRO A 199 4.54 -19.79 -2.26
CA PRO A 199 4.93 -19.72 -3.66
C PRO A 199 4.01 -20.62 -4.49
N PRO A 200 3.58 -20.18 -5.69
CA PRO A 200 2.74 -21.02 -6.54
C PRO A 200 3.49 -22.32 -6.87
N PRO A 201 2.84 -23.50 -6.75
CA PRO A 201 3.48 -24.76 -7.08
C PRO A 201 3.78 -24.77 -8.59
N VAL A 202 5.07 -24.69 -8.94
CA VAL A 202 5.51 -24.80 -10.33
C VAL A 202 5.55 -26.28 -10.69
N GLN A 203 4.45 -26.81 -11.23
CA GLN A 203 4.44 -28.14 -11.82
C GLN A 203 4.77 -28.01 -13.30
N PHE A 204 6.04 -28.21 -13.65
CA PHE A 204 6.43 -28.42 -15.04
C PHE A 204 5.96 -29.82 -15.47
N ASN A 205 4.78 -29.92 -16.08
CA ASN A 205 4.38 -31.14 -16.77
C ASN A 205 5.02 -31.16 -18.16
N PHE A 206 6.33 -31.39 -18.20
CA PHE A 206 6.97 -31.86 -19.43
C PHE A 206 6.48 -33.29 -19.61
N GLY A 207 5.55 -33.49 -20.55
CA GLY A 207 5.00 -34.81 -20.85
C GLY A 207 6.11 -35.87 -20.89
N THR A 208 5.84 -36.97 -20.20
CA THR A 208 6.57 -38.24 -20.12
C THR A 208 7.82 -38.33 -21.01
N PRO A 209 9.03 -38.54 -20.45
CA PRO A 209 10.20 -38.82 -21.27
C PRO A 209 9.90 -39.97 -22.23
N ALA A 210 10.24 -39.81 -23.51
CA ALA A 210 10.11 -40.88 -24.50
C ALA A 210 10.80 -42.15 -23.96
N PRO A 211 10.21 -43.34 -24.12
CA PRO A 211 10.79 -44.57 -23.61
C PRO A 211 12.18 -44.77 -24.22
N ALA A 212 13.16 -45.07 -23.37
CA ALA A 212 14.53 -45.34 -23.78
C ALA A 212 14.56 -46.45 -24.85
N PRO A 213 15.38 -46.31 -25.91
CA PRO A 213 15.48 -47.35 -26.93
C PRO A 213 15.94 -48.66 -26.29
N ALA A 214 15.20 -49.73 -26.57
CA ALA A 214 15.50 -51.07 -26.09
C ALA A 214 16.93 -51.45 -26.49
N ALA A 215 17.75 -51.80 -25.50
CA ALA A 215 19.09 -52.34 -25.74
C ALA A 215 18.95 -53.58 -26.62
N THR A 216 19.47 -53.48 -27.86
CA THR A 216 19.65 -54.62 -28.74
C THR A 216 20.64 -55.57 -28.08
N ALA A 217 20.13 -56.66 -27.54
CA ALA A 217 20.93 -57.82 -27.19
C ALA A 217 21.43 -58.48 -28.48
N ALA A 218 22.75 -58.69 -28.57
CA ALA A 218 23.44 -59.87 -29.14
C ALA A 218 24.75 -59.49 -29.85
N PRO A 219 25.68 -60.45 -30.05
CA PRO A 219 25.75 -61.81 -29.50
C PRO A 219 26.78 -61.99 -28.37
#